data_AF-A0A6I8UU09-F1
#
_entry.id   AF-A0A6I8UU09-F1
#
_cell.length_a   1.000
_cell.length_b   1.000
_cell.length_c   1.000
_cell.angle_alpha   90.00
_cell.angle_beta   90.00
_cell.angle_gamma   90.00
#
_symmetry.space_group_name_H-M   'P 1'
#
loop_
_entity.id
_entity.type
_entity.pdbx_description
1 polymer ?
#
loop_
_entity_poly.entity_id
_entity_poly.type
_entity_poly.pdbx_seq_one_letter_code
_entity_poly.pdbx_strand_id
1 'polypeptide(L)'
;MDELMRLSAQSAKSRSTFTRNFTNPRLNGDAFSNEDTPSSAECKNRSLIEFGYNFEDVQGWSKMKQWPKDKLATILQYTVELHLKTTIVIKIRNSYFNCHLPVLQVYSQFFMELEEIPMMVTLPDDLVTPKAFMMIYKWMLTAEPYLDRTHIVELFIAASYLRIKHLVAHCWICFDDVQCFNEVTACILYVETQYHPSLDIVRNVMLTRIQKFVLIFAATRDFLELPHNHLIYLLSSNSIALNTECEVLYMVVRWMSHDWSTRHAYALKIVECIRFNCMPLWYMLFVRREETHELLLQFLNLNEVNGKMTEAITNITSSMYDDQIFGTNSTHKDTPHERNWIHDQSCDYHHLIGCPNSREIRYEHFQAYMWKLQQKPVDHWTTFKSVELNTVGPCHCMR
;
A
#
# COMPACT_ATOMS: atom_id res chain seq x y z
N MET A 1 -0.74 5.27 51.79
CA MET A 1 -2.06 5.10 51.12
C MET A 1 -2.33 3.59 51.07
N ASP A 2 -2.43 2.96 52.25
CA ASP A 2 -2.22 1.51 52.42
C ASP A 2 -3.23 0.85 53.37
N GLU A 3 -4.33 1.54 53.71
CA GLU A 3 -5.35 1.02 54.63
C GLU A 3 -6.77 0.95 54.02
N LEU A 4 -6.92 1.34 52.74
CA LEU A 4 -8.19 1.26 52.00
C LEU A 4 -8.26 0.09 50.99
N MET A 5 -7.20 -0.72 50.85
CA MET A 5 -7.15 -1.87 49.93
C MET A 5 -7.30 -3.24 50.61
N ARG A 6 -7.47 -3.31 51.94
CA ARG A 6 -7.67 -4.58 52.66
C ARG A 6 -9.13 -4.98 52.92
N LEU A 7 -10.11 -4.13 52.62
CA LEU A 7 -11.53 -4.43 52.89
C LEU A 7 -12.36 -4.86 51.68
N SER A 8 -11.79 -4.88 50.46
CA SER A 8 -12.52 -5.34 49.26
C SER A 8 -12.29 -6.83 48.92
N ALA A 9 -11.38 -7.52 49.62
CA ALA A 9 -10.95 -8.88 49.25
C ALA A 9 -11.62 -10.04 50.02
N GLN A 10 -12.55 -9.78 50.95
CA GLN A 10 -13.21 -10.85 51.73
C GLN A 10 -14.69 -11.11 51.41
N SER A 11 -15.31 -10.37 50.48
CA SER A 11 -16.74 -10.56 50.17
C SER A 11 -17.02 -11.37 48.88
N ALA A 12 -16.00 -11.82 48.15
CA ALA A 12 -16.18 -12.44 46.84
C ALA A 12 -15.94 -13.96 46.81
N LYS A 13 -16.50 -14.73 47.75
CA LYS A 13 -16.60 -16.20 47.63
C LYS A 13 -17.85 -16.75 48.34
N SER A 14 -19.01 -16.61 47.70
CA SER A 14 -20.07 -17.64 47.69
C SER A 14 -21.25 -17.14 46.84
N ARG A 15 -21.09 -17.18 45.52
CA ARG A 15 -22.22 -17.09 44.60
C ARG A 15 -22.83 -18.49 44.50
N SER A 16 -23.81 -18.80 45.34
CA SER A 16 -24.77 -19.87 45.04
C SER A 16 -26.10 -19.21 44.72
N THR A 17 -26.49 -19.34 43.46
CA THR A 17 -27.79 -19.02 42.89
C THR A 17 -28.97 -19.41 43.80
N PHE A 18 -29.71 -18.42 44.27
CA PHE A 18 -31.10 -18.59 44.68
C PHE A 18 -31.92 -17.42 44.14
N THR A 19 -32.42 -17.58 42.92
CA THR A 19 -33.55 -16.82 42.40
C THR A 19 -34.78 -17.14 43.24
N ARG A 20 -35.18 -16.23 44.13
CA ARG A 20 -36.53 -16.22 44.69
C ARG A 20 -37.24 -14.97 44.20
N ASN A 21 -38.13 -15.19 43.24
CA ASN A 21 -39.16 -14.23 42.84
C ASN A 21 -40.01 -13.91 44.08
N PHE A 22 -39.93 -12.68 44.60
CA PHE A 22 -40.92 -12.17 45.52
C PHE A 22 -41.98 -11.42 44.73
N THR A 23 -42.97 -12.18 44.29
CA THR A 23 -44.30 -11.67 43.93
C THR A 23 -44.92 -11.01 45.14
N ASN A 24 -45.20 -9.71 45.06
CA ASN A 24 -46.12 -9.02 45.96
C ASN A 24 -47.53 -9.59 45.79
N PRO A 25 -48.19 -10.13 46.83
CA PRO A 25 -49.62 -10.29 46.83
C PRO A 25 -50.23 -9.09 47.54
N ARG A 26 -50.66 -8.09 46.77
CA ARG A 26 -51.82 -7.29 47.19
C ARG A 26 -53.05 -8.17 46.97
N LEU A 27 -53.66 -8.65 48.04
CA LEU A 27 -54.99 -9.25 48.01
C LEU A 27 -55.86 -8.51 49.02
N ASN A 28 -56.75 -7.67 48.47
CA ASN A 28 -58.03 -7.40 49.10
C ASN A 28 -58.80 -8.73 49.17
N GLY A 29 -59.35 -9.03 50.33
CA GLY A 29 -60.24 -10.16 50.54
C GLY A 29 -60.83 -10.10 51.94
N ASP A 30 -62.10 -9.73 52.00
CA ASP A 30 -62.92 -9.74 53.20
C ASP A 30 -62.90 -11.13 53.89
N ALA A 31 -62.68 -11.15 55.19
CA ALA A 31 -63.05 -12.27 56.05
C ALA A 31 -63.26 -11.78 57.48
N PHE A 32 -64.55 -11.69 57.85
CA PHE A 32 -65.01 -11.71 59.23
C PHE A 32 -64.48 -12.97 59.94
N SER A 33 -63.89 -12.83 61.13
CA SER A 33 -64.30 -13.61 62.32
C SER A 33 -63.45 -13.30 63.55
N ASN A 34 -64.19 -13.19 64.66
CA ASN A 34 -63.86 -13.46 66.06
C ASN A 34 -62.97 -12.46 66.82
N GLU A 35 -63.65 -11.72 67.70
CA GLU A 35 -63.12 -11.08 68.88
C GLU A 35 -62.52 -12.12 69.82
N ASP A 36 -61.20 -12.07 70.03
CA ASP A 36 -60.56 -12.59 71.24
C ASP A 36 -59.88 -11.41 71.94
N THR A 37 -60.31 -11.16 73.18
CA THR A 37 -59.77 -10.13 74.07
C THR A 37 -58.37 -10.55 74.55
N PRO A 38 -57.33 -9.71 74.45
CA PRO A 38 -55.99 -10.11 74.88
C PRO A 38 -55.83 -9.93 76.39
N SER A 39 -55.73 -11.04 77.11
CA SER A 39 -55.23 -11.10 78.48
C SER A 39 -53.70 -10.85 78.50
N SER A 40 -53.27 -9.99 79.43
CA SER A 40 -51.87 -9.65 79.78
C SER A 40 -50.89 -9.53 78.61
N ALA A 41 -50.91 -8.38 77.92
CA ALA A 41 -49.87 -8.05 76.94
C ALA A 41 -48.56 -7.65 77.64
N GLU A 42 -47.64 -8.59 77.84
CA GLU A 42 -46.23 -8.27 78.02
C GLU A 42 -45.75 -7.47 76.80
N CYS A 43 -45.25 -6.25 77.03
CA CYS A 43 -44.71 -5.42 75.97
C CYS A 43 -43.43 -6.07 75.43
N LYS A 44 -43.53 -6.77 74.29
CA LYS A 44 -42.37 -7.33 73.61
C LYS A 44 -41.54 -6.17 73.05
N ASN A 45 -40.36 -5.95 73.64
CA ASN A 45 -39.38 -4.95 73.20
C ASN A 45 -38.81 -5.30 71.82
N ARG A 46 -39.56 -4.99 70.75
CA ARG A 46 -39.17 -5.23 69.35
C ARG A 46 -38.25 -4.12 68.82
N SER A 47 -37.35 -4.49 67.92
CA SER A 47 -36.44 -3.53 67.28
C SER A 47 -37.15 -2.70 66.19
N LEU A 48 -36.64 -1.50 65.86
CA LEU A 48 -37.24 -0.61 64.83
C LEU A 48 -37.40 -1.32 63.47
N ILE A 49 -36.47 -2.21 63.12
CA ILE A 49 -36.53 -2.99 61.88
C ILE A 49 -37.68 -4.02 61.94
N GLU A 50 -37.92 -4.63 63.11
CA GLU A 50 -39.07 -5.54 63.33
C GLU A 50 -40.42 -4.81 63.32
N PHE A 51 -40.43 -3.50 63.58
CA PHE A 51 -41.58 -2.63 63.36
C PHE A 51 -41.78 -2.23 61.89
N GLY A 52 -40.92 -2.70 60.98
CA GLY A 52 -41.00 -2.40 59.56
C GLY A 52 -40.32 -1.09 59.15
N TYR A 53 -39.55 -0.45 60.04
CA TYR A 53 -38.74 0.72 59.68
C TYR A 53 -37.40 0.25 59.10
N ASN A 54 -37.24 0.40 57.78
CA ASN A 54 -35.98 0.17 57.07
C ASN A 54 -35.39 1.51 56.59
N PHE A 55 -34.07 1.66 56.64
CA PHE A 55 -33.37 2.84 56.10
C PHE A 55 -33.25 2.81 54.56
N GLU A 56 -33.50 1.66 53.93
CA GLU A 56 -33.45 1.52 52.47
C GLU A 56 -34.76 1.97 51.79
N ASP A 57 -35.89 1.90 52.50
CA ASP A 57 -37.23 2.20 51.99
C ASP A 57 -37.62 3.68 52.15
N VAL A 58 -36.71 4.59 51.74
CA VAL A 58 -36.96 6.03 51.78
C VAL A 58 -37.83 6.43 50.58
N GLN A 59 -39.12 6.68 50.81
CA GLN A 59 -40.02 7.21 49.79
C GLN A 59 -39.43 8.48 49.15
N GLY A 60 -39.21 8.43 47.83
CA GLY A 60 -38.70 9.57 47.06
C GLY A 60 -37.18 9.63 46.90
N TRP A 61 -36.41 8.66 47.40
CA TRP A 61 -34.95 8.59 47.21
C TRP A 61 -34.55 8.67 45.72
N SER A 62 -35.23 7.92 44.85
CA SER A 62 -35.01 7.95 43.40
C SER A 62 -35.36 9.28 42.73
N LYS A 63 -36.08 10.18 43.43
CA LYS A 63 -36.46 11.52 42.96
C LYS A 63 -35.55 12.62 43.51
N MET A 64 -34.58 12.28 44.37
CA MET A 64 -33.62 13.26 44.88
C MET A 64 -32.75 13.80 43.75
N LYS A 65 -32.57 15.11 43.72
CA LYS A 65 -31.68 15.79 42.77
C LYS A 65 -30.24 15.37 43.04
N GLN A 66 -29.68 14.56 42.15
CA GLN A 66 -28.27 14.17 42.20
C GLN A 66 -27.39 15.26 41.59
N TRP A 67 -26.19 15.43 42.14
CA TRP A 67 -25.20 16.33 41.57
C TRP A 67 -24.71 15.76 40.23
N PRO A 68 -24.73 16.55 39.14
CA PRO A 68 -24.26 16.08 37.85
C PRO A 68 -22.75 15.82 37.91
N LYS A 69 -22.30 14.73 37.30
CA LYS A 69 -20.89 14.41 37.10
C LYS A 69 -20.47 14.82 35.70
N ASP A 70 -19.27 15.38 35.56
CA ASP A 70 -18.68 15.64 34.25
C ASP A 70 -18.58 14.37 33.41
N LYS A 71 -18.78 14.51 32.10
CA LYS A 71 -18.67 13.39 31.17
C LYS A 71 -17.21 12.90 31.14
N LEU A 72 -17.02 11.61 31.38
CA LEU A 72 -15.69 10.98 31.39
C LEU A 72 -14.90 11.27 30.10
N ALA A 73 -15.56 11.26 28.94
CA ALA A 73 -14.94 11.56 27.66
C ALA A 73 -14.29 12.96 27.63
N THR A 74 -14.96 13.98 28.18
CA THR A 74 -14.43 15.35 28.25
C THR A 74 -13.22 15.44 29.17
N ILE A 75 -13.26 14.76 30.32
CA ILE A 75 -12.13 14.71 31.25
C ILE A 75 -10.91 14.04 30.60
N LEU A 76 -11.12 12.90 29.94
CA LEU A 76 -10.07 12.16 29.25
C LEU A 76 -9.48 12.97 28.09
N GLN A 77 -10.34 13.59 27.28
CA GLN A 77 -9.91 14.46 26.20
C GLN A 77 -9.02 15.60 26.71
N TYR A 78 -9.47 16.35 27.72
CA TYR A 78 -8.68 17.42 28.34
C TYR A 78 -7.36 16.92 28.94
N THR A 79 -7.37 15.75 29.59
CA THR A 79 -6.17 15.14 30.19
C THR A 79 -5.13 14.84 29.10
N VAL A 80 -5.58 14.28 27.98
CA VAL A 80 -4.72 13.91 26.85
C VAL A 80 -4.22 15.15 26.10
N GLU A 81 -5.09 16.13 25.85
CA GLU A 81 -4.76 17.39 25.17
C GLU A 81 -3.70 18.21 25.93
N LEU A 82 -3.79 18.25 27.27
CA LEU A 82 -2.79 18.91 28.11
C LEU A 82 -1.57 18.03 28.46
N HIS A 83 -1.50 16.83 27.89
CA HIS A 83 -0.40 15.90 28.11
C HIS A 83 -0.15 15.55 29.59
N LEU A 84 -1.24 15.42 30.36
CA LEU A 84 -1.21 15.14 31.80
C LEU A 84 -1.32 13.64 32.06
N LYS A 85 -0.66 13.15 33.13
CA LYS A 85 -0.78 11.75 33.59
C LYS A 85 -0.36 10.70 32.56
N THR A 86 0.72 10.97 31.81
CA THR A 86 1.39 9.96 30.98
C THR A 86 1.89 8.80 31.84
N THR A 87 1.75 7.57 31.37
CA THR A 87 2.01 6.35 32.14
C THR A 87 3.17 5.52 31.61
N ILE A 88 3.70 5.85 30.43
CA ILE A 88 4.75 5.09 29.77
C ILE A 88 5.74 6.02 29.06
N VAL A 89 7.01 5.62 29.03
CA VAL A 89 8.08 6.33 28.32
C VAL A 89 8.52 5.53 27.10
N ILE A 90 8.45 6.11 25.91
CA ILE A 90 8.99 5.51 24.70
C ILE A 90 10.39 6.06 24.48
N LYS A 91 11.38 5.16 24.43
CA LYS A 91 12.78 5.48 24.16
C LYS A 91 13.12 5.10 22.73
N ILE A 92 13.68 6.04 21.98
CA ILE A 92 14.17 5.84 20.61
C ILE A 92 15.53 6.49 20.51
N ARG A 93 16.60 5.70 20.36
CA ARG A 93 17.99 6.18 20.46
C ARG A 93 18.21 7.00 21.74
N ASN A 94 18.40 8.32 21.61
CA ASN A 94 18.63 9.28 22.70
C ASN A 94 17.42 10.18 22.98
N SER A 95 16.27 9.90 22.35
CA SER A 95 15.02 10.63 22.54
C SER A 95 14.06 9.86 23.44
N TYR A 96 13.33 10.60 24.28
CA TYR A 96 12.39 10.07 25.25
C TYR A 96 11.03 10.76 25.07
N PHE A 97 9.97 9.99 24.95
CA PHE A 97 8.61 10.47 24.77
C PHE A 97 7.73 9.97 25.91
N ASN A 98 7.17 10.89 26.69
CA ASN A 98 6.14 10.53 27.66
C ASN A 98 4.81 10.35 26.91
N CYS A 99 4.12 9.24 27.14
CA CYS A 99 2.91 8.91 26.41
C CYS A 99 1.83 8.35 27.32
N HIS A 100 0.59 8.43 26.84
CA HIS A 100 -0.55 7.74 27.42
C HIS A 100 -0.62 6.33 26.83
N LEU A 101 -0.35 5.30 27.64
CA LEU A 101 -0.45 3.91 27.17
C LEU A 101 -1.82 3.56 26.59
N PRO A 102 -2.96 3.99 27.18
CA PRO A 102 -4.28 3.70 26.61
C PRO A 102 -4.45 4.25 25.19
N VAL A 103 -3.87 5.43 24.89
CA VAL A 103 -3.93 6.01 23.53
C VAL A 103 -3.14 5.14 22.56
N LEU A 104 -1.92 4.74 22.92
CA LEU A 104 -1.10 3.87 22.09
C LEU A 104 -1.83 2.55 21.81
N GLN A 105 -2.43 1.96 22.85
CA GLN A 105 -3.18 0.70 22.77
C GLN A 105 -4.42 0.79 21.88
N VAL A 106 -5.17 1.90 21.89
CA VAL A 106 -6.34 2.06 21.01
C VAL A 106 -5.96 1.94 19.53
N TYR A 107 -4.79 2.44 19.13
CA TYR A 107 -4.42 2.53 17.71
C TYR A 107 -3.39 1.50 17.25
N SER A 108 -2.59 0.93 18.15
CA SER A 108 -1.43 0.09 17.81
C SER A 108 -1.55 -1.29 18.42
N GLN A 109 -1.59 -2.30 17.54
CA GLN A 109 -1.56 -3.70 17.96
C GLN A 109 -0.25 -4.06 18.66
N PHE A 110 0.87 -3.38 18.34
CA PHE A 110 2.15 -3.53 19.05
C PHE A 110 2.01 -3.27 20.55
N PHE A 111 1.39 -2.15 20.94
CA PHE A 111 1.23 -1.80 22.37
C PHE A 111 0.09 -2.57 23.06
N MET A 112 -0.90 -3.06 22.30
CA MET A 112 -1.97 -3.92 22.83
C MET A 112 -1.49 -5.28 23.30
N GLU A 113 -0.48 -5.84 22.63
CA GLU A 113 0.02 -7.21 22.88
C GLU A 113 1.22 -7.25 23.83
N LEU A 114 1.53 -6.15 24.52
CA LEU A 114 2.57 -6.15 25.54
C LEU A 114 2.13 -7.03 26.72
N GLU A 115 2.87 -8.12 26.96
CA GLU A 115 2.57 -9.09 28.03
C GLU A 115 2.67 -8.47 29.43
N GLU A 116 3.74 -7.70 29.65
CA GLU A 116 3.93 -6.89 30.85
C GLU A 116 3.85 -5.43 30.46
N ILE A 117 3.14 -4.61 31.24
CA ILE A 117 3.06 -3.17 31.02
C ILE A 117 4.33 -2.53 31.59
N PRO A 118 5.34 -2.18 30.76
CA PRO A 118 6.58 -1.66 31.29
C PRO A 118 6.45 -0.14 31.48
N MET A 119 7.22 0.42 32.41
CA MET A 119 7.32 1.88 32.53
C MET A 119 8.04 2.51 31.33
N MET A 120 8.85 1.74 30.61
CA MET A 120 9.60 2.19 29.44
C MET A 120 9.63 1.11 28.35
N VAL A 121 9.40 1.51 27.09
CA VAL A 121 9.55 0.67 25.90
C VAL A 121 10.64 1.28 25.03
N THR A 122 11.61 0.46 24.60
CA THR A 122 12.64 0.90 23.64
C THR A 122 12.24 0.42 22.25
N LEU A 123 12.15 1.33 21.29
CA LEU A 123 11.88 1.01 19.89
C LEU A 123 13.18 1.08 19.06
N PRO A 124 13.31 0.21 18.03
CA PRO A 124 14.45 0.23 17.12
C PRO A 124 14.44 1.48 16.24
N ASP A 125 15.53 2.23 16.21
CA ASP A 125 15.63 3.53 15.53
C ASP A 125 15.81 3.43 14.00
N ASP A 126 16.13 2.24 13.49
CA ASP A 126 16.14 1.90 12.07
C ASP A 126 14.74 1.72 11.48
N LEU A 127 13.75 1.36 12.30
CA LEU A 127 12.35 1.16 11.89
C LEU A 127 11.42 2.28 12.35
N VAL A 128 11.69 2.84 13.53
CA VAL A 128 10.88 3.92 14.11
C VAL A 128 11.82 5.04 14.54
N THR A 129 11.95 6.06 13.71
CA THR A 129 12.76 7.23 14.08
C THR A 129 12.02 8.07 15.14
N PRO A 130 12.74 8.95 15.88
CA PRO A 130 12.10 9.89 16.80
C PRO A 130 11.07 10.81 16.12
N LYS A 131 11.34 11.23 14.88
CA LYS A 131 10.45 12.11 14.12
C LYS A 131 9.19 11.36 13.68
N ALA A 132 9.34 10.15 13.16
CA ALA A 132 8.23 9.28 12.77
C ALA A 132 7.31 9.03 13.97
N PHE A 133 7.88 8.64 15.10
CA PHE A 133 7.11 8.38 16.31
C PHE A 133 6.36 9.62 16.81
N MET A 134 7.02 10.79 16.83
CA MET A 134 6.37 12.05 17.19
C MET A 134 5.16 12.34 16.29
N MET A 135 5.31 12.17 14.97
CA MET A 135 4.22 12.38 14.02
C MET A 135 3.09 11.36 14.20
N ILE A 136 3.42 10.09 14.43
CA ILE A 136 2.46 9.02 14.74
C ILE A 136 1.69 9.34 16.02
N TYR A 137 2.39 9.76 17.07
CA TYR A 137 1.75 10.06 18.34
C TYR A 137 0.83 11.28 18.21
N LYS A 138 1.29 12.35 17.54
CA LYS A 138 0.45 13.50 17.20
C LYS A 138 -0.78 13.09 16.38
N TRP A 139 -0.61 12.18 15.41
CA TRP A 139 -1.69 11.61 14.61
C TRP A 139 -2.74 10.93 15.48
N MET A 140 -2.34 10.16 16.50
CA MET A 140 -3.27 9.52 17.45
C MET A 140 -4.05 10.52 18.31
N LEU A 141 -3.48 11.70 18.58
CA LEU A 141 -4.09 12.73 19.42
C LEU A 141 -5.02 13.67 18.64
N THR A 142 -4.90 13.72 17.31
CA THR A 142 -5.58 14.70 16.47
C THR A 142 -6.83 14.07 15.85
N ALA A 143 -7.97 14.75 15.93
CA ALA A 143 -9.21 14.27 15.31
C ALA A 143 -9.15 14.28 13.77
N GLU A 144 -8.50 15.29 13.19
CA GLU A 144 -8.30 15.45 11.74
C GLU A 144 -6.80 15.53 11.42
N PRO A 145 -6.10 14.39 11.34
CA PRO A 145 -4.67 14.39 11.15
C PRO A 145 -4.29 14.64 9.68
N TYR A 146 -3.31 15.51 9.46
CA TYR A 146 -2.69 15.74 8.16
C TYR A 146 -1.36 14.98 8.05
N LEU A 147 -1.19 14.22 6.97
CA LEU A 147 0.07 13.53 6.67
C LEU A 147 0.89 14.36 5.68
N ASP A 148 2.12 14.68 6.07
CA ASP A 148 3.08 15.33 5.19
C ASP A 148 3.69 14.29 4.23
N ARG A 149 3.57 14.55 2.93
CA ARG A 149 4.14 13.72 1.86
C ARG A 149 5.64 13.48 2.06
N THR A 150 6.39 14.46 2.55
CA THR A 150 7.85 14.36 2.70
C THR A 150 8.28 13.26 3.68
N HIS A 151 7.41 12.89 4.62
CA HIS A 151 7.68 11.90 5.65
C HIS A 151 6.86 10.61 5.48
N ILE A 152 6.13 10.46 4.38
CA ILE A 152 5.17 9.38 4.20
C ILE A 152 5.82 7.99 4.22
N VAL A 153 7.04 7.87 3.69
CA VAL A 153 7.79 6.60 3.65
C VAL A 153 8.20 6.18 5.06
N GLU A 154 8.80 7.10 5.79
CA GLU A 154 9.25 6.91 7.17
C GLU A 154 8.06 6.60 8.09
N LEU A 155 6.94 7.30 7.91
CA LEU A 155 5.67 7.04 8.59
C LEU A 155 5.13 5.65 8.28
N PHE A 156 5.14 5.24 7.01
CA PHE A 156 4.63 3.93 6.61
C PHE A 156 5.44 2.79 7.24
N ILE A 157 6.78 2.89 7.25
CA ILE A 157 7.65 1.89 7.89
C ILE A 157 7.33 1.81 9.39
N ALA A 158 7.33 2.95 10.07
CA ALA A 158 7.08 3.00 11.51
C ALA A 158 5.66 2.54 11.89
N ALA A 159 4.64 2.94 11.13
CA ALA A 159 3.26 2.53 11.33
C ALA A 159 3.05 1.04 11.06
N SER A 160 3.76 0.47 10.08
CA SER A 160 3.76 -0.96 9.79
C SER A 160 4.39 -1.76 10.93
N TYR A 161 5.56 -1.32 11.43
CA TYR A 161 6.22 -1.92 12.58
C TYR A 161 5.34 -1.86 13.85
N LEU A 162 4.76 -0.70 14.13
CA LEU A 162 3.84 -0.50 15.26
C LEU A 162 2.45 -1.10 15.00
N ARG A 163 2.20 -1.70 13.83
CA ARG A 163 0.93 -2.35 13.46
C ARG A 163 -0.29 -1.43 13.63
N ILE A 164 -0.18 -0.18 13.17
CA ILE A 164 -1.24 0.85 13.22
C ILE A 164 -2.02 0.82 11.90
N LYS A 165 -3.04 -0.05 11.84
CA LYS A 165 -3.79 -0.34 10.59
C LYS A 165 -4.35 0.91 9.90
N HIS A 166 -4.97 1.81 10.66
CA HIS A 166 -5.58 3.02 10.11
C HIS A 166 -4.55 3.99 9.52
N LEU A 167 -3.38 4.12 10.14
CA LEU A 167 -2.33 4.99 9.62
C LEU A 167 -1.66 4.38 8.39
N VAL A 168 -1.45 3.06 8.37
CA VAL A 168 -0.97 2.35 7.18
C VAL A 168 -1.94 2.53 6.01
N ALA A 169 -3.25 2.39 6.25
CA ALA A 169 -4.27 2.63 5.24
C ALA A 169 -4.29 4.09 4.75
N HIS A 170 -4.11 5.07 5.65
CA HIS A 170 -4.01 6.47 5.27
C HIS A 170 -2.75 6.74 4.40
N CYS A 171 -1.61 6.13 4.73
CA CYS A 171 -0.42 6.21 3.89
C CYS A 171 -0.66 5.62 2.48
N TRP A 172 -1.43 4.53 2.38
CA TRP A 172 -1.80 3.93 1.10
C TRP A 172 -2.63 4.86 0.22
N ILE A 173 -3.51 5.68 0.79
CA ILE A 173 -4.25 6.70 0.01
C ILE A 173 -3.26 7.65 -0.67
N CYS A 174 -2.23 8.10 0.06
CA CYS A 174 -1.17 8.92 -0.52
C CYS A 174 -0.34 8.16 -1.56
N PHE A 175 -0.01 6.89 -1.31
CA PHE A 175 0.72 6.07 -2.26
C PHE A 175 -0.08 5.65 -3.48
N ASP A 176 -1.41 5.73 -3.48
CA ASP A 176 -2.28 5.40 -4.62
C ASP A 176 -2.62 6.64 -5.48
N ASP A 177 -2.61 7.81 -4.86
CA ASP A 177 -2.89 9.08 -5.54
C ASP A 177 -1.77 9.50 -6.51
N VAL A 178 -2.13 9.67 -7.79
CA VAL A 178 -1.24 10.10 -8.87
C VAL A 178 -0.77 11.56 -8.71
N GLN A 179 -1.53 12.40 -8.00
CA GLN A 179 -1.11 13.76 -7.65
C GLN A 179 0.00 13.73 -6.59
N CYS A 180 -0.07 12.75 -5.68
CA CYS A 180 0.97 12.53 -4.68
C CYS A 180 2.21 11.87 -5.30
N PHE A 181 2.05 10.93 -6.23
CA PHE A 181 3.16 10.29 -6.93
C PHE A 181 2.93 10.24 -8.44
N ASN A 182 3.55 11.18 -9.16
CA ASN A 182 3.65 11.13 -10.62
C ASN A 182 4.76 10.16 -11.08
N GLU A 183 4.90 9.91 -12.38
CA GLU A 183 5.84 8.91 -12.91
C GLU A 183 7.28 9.10 -12.41
N VAL A 184 7.78 10.33 -12.41
CA VAL A 184 9.14 10.68 -11.97
C VAL A 184 9.31 10.39 -10.49
N THR A 185 8.40 10.91 -9.65
CA THR A 185 8.51 10.75 -8.19
C THR A 185 8.24 9.32 -7.74
N ALA A 186 7.42 8.57 -8.47
CA ALA A 186 7.25 7.13 -8.28
C ALA A 186 8.54 6.37 -8.59
N CYS A 187 9.21 6.69 -9.71
CA CYS A 187 10.49 6.09 -10.07
C CYS A 187 11.59 6.41 -9.05
N ILE A 188 11.70 7.67 -8.60
CA ILE A 188 12.65 8.07 -7.54
C ILE A 188 12.35 7.31 -6.25
N LEU A 189 11.09 7.29 -5.80
CA LEU A 189 10.70 6.55 -4.60
C LEU A 189 11.06 5.07 -4.71
N TYR A 190 10.84 4.46 -5.87
CA TYR A 190 11.21 3.07 -6.11
C TYR A 190 12.72 2.83 -5.90
N VAL A 191 13.56 3.69 -6.47
CA VAL A 191 15.02 3.57 -6.40
C VAL A 191 15.53 3.81 -4.98
N GLU A 192 15.08 4.88 -4.33
CA GLU A 192 15.52 5.24 -2.97
C GLU A 192 15.13 4.19 -1.93
N THR A 193 14.05 3.44 -2.17
CA THR A 193 13.53 2.45 -1.22
C THR A 193 13.96 1.02 -1.50
N GLN A 194 14.90 0.80 -2.43
CA GLN A 194 15.30 -0.54 -2.87
C GLN A 194 15.87 -1.43 -1.75
N TYR A 195 16.46 -0.81 -0.71
CA TYR A 195 17.07 -1.51 0.43
C TYR A 195 16.10 -1.76 1.59
N HIS A 196 14.83 -1.36 1.48
CA HIS A 196 13.83 -1.51 2.54
C HIS A 196 12.83 -2.63 2.18
N PRO A 197 12.96 -3.84 2.76
CA PRO A 197 12.10 -4.97 2.41
C PRO A 197 10.60 -4.71 2.65
N SER A 198 10.27 -3.94 3.67
CA SER A 198 8.88 -3.58 4.00
C SER A 198 8.18 -2.73 2.94
N LEU A 199 8.94 -2.13 2.01
CA LEU A 199 8.43 -1.27 0.94
C LEU A 199 8.31 -2.00 -0.40
N ASP A 200 8.54 -3.31 -0.47
CA ASP A 200 8.45 -4.05 -1.73
C ASP A 200 7.07 -3.93 -2.40
N ILE A 201 6.00 -4.00 -1.60
CA ILE A 201 4.63 -3.81 -2.10
C ILE A 201 4.44 -2.37 -2.62
N VAL A 202 4.96 -1.37 -1.92
CA VAL A 202 4.91 0.04 -2.35
C VAL A 202 5.67 0.21 -3.66
N ARG A 203 6.84 -0.40 -3.79
CA ARG A 203 7.66 -0.40 -5.01
C ARG A 203 6.93 -1.00 -6.20
N ASN A 204 6.22 -2.12 -6.01
CA ASN A 204 5.39 -2.69 -7.08
C ASN A 204 4.32 -1.70 -7.55
N VAL A 205 3.65 -1.00 -6.63
CA VAL A 205 2.69 0.06 -6.98
C VAL A 205 3.39 1.23 -7.67
N MET A 206 4.61 1.60 -7.30
CA MET A 206 5.34 2.66 -8.01
C MET A 206 5.70 2.27 -9.44
N LEU A 207 6.01 1.01 -9.71
CA LEU A 207 6.32 0.53 -11.06
C LEU A 207 5.12 0.64 -12.02
N THR A 208 3.88 0.45 -11.54
CA THR A 208 2.68 0.57 -12.40
C THR A 208 2.48 1.99 -12.94
N ARG A 209 3.07 2.99 -12.28
CA ARG A 209 2.99 4.39 -12.69
C ARG A 209 3.98 4.76 -13.78
N ILE A 210 5.05 3.99 -13.95
CA ILE A 210 6.08 4.31 -14.93
C ILE A 210 5.51 3.97 -16.32
N GLN A 211 5.18 5.00 -17.10
CA GLN A 211 4.60 4.88 -18.43
C GLN A 211 5.54 5.48 -19.46
N LYS A 212 5.45 6.79 -19.71
CA LYS A 212 6.31 7.53 -20.64
C LYS A 212 7.73 7.65 -20.11
N PHE A 213 7.88 7.68 -18.79
CA PHE A 213 9.18 7.79 -18.14
C PHE A 213 10.05 6.53 -18.30
N VAL A 214 9.50 5.42 -18.80
CA VAL A 214 10.21 4.15 -18.96
C VAL A 214 11.49 4.28 -19.80
N LEU A 215 11.49 5.09 -20.87
CA LEU A 215 12.66 5.29 -21.73
C LEU A 215 13.77 6.07 -21.03
N ILE A 216 13.40 7.09 -20.25
CA ILE A 216 14.36 7.82 -19.41
C ILE A 216 14.93 6.88 -18.35
N PHE A 217 14.06 6.14 -17.66
CA PHE A 217 14.48 5.19 -16.65
C PHE A 217 15.40 4.12 -17.25
N ALA A 218 15.06 3.56 -18.40
CA ALA A 218 15.87 2.58 -19.13
C ALA A 218 17.26 3.10 -19.54
N ALA A 219 17.46 4.41 -19.64
CA ALA A 219 18.76 5.00 -19.89
C ALA A 219 19.65 5.05 -18.62
N THR A 220 19.08 4.94 -17.41
CA THR A 220 19.82 5.07 -16.14
C THR A 220 20.62 3.80 -15.78
N ARG A 221 21.50 3.94 -14.78
CA ARG A 221 22.12 2.80 -14.09
C ARG A 221 21.11 2.09 -13.18
N ASP A 222 20.21 2.84 -12.55
CA ASP A 222 19.20 2.30 -11.63
C ASP A 222 18.31 1.24 -12.31
N PHE A 223 18.00 1.42 -13.59
CA PHE A 223 17.31 0.39 -14.39
C PHE A 223 18.11 -0.91 -14.52
N LEU A 224 19.44 -0.84 -14.63
CA LEU A 224 20.30 -2.03 -14.73
C LEU A 224 20.38 -2.79 -13.40
N GLU A 225 20.13 -2.12 -12.28
CA GLU A 225 20.13 -2.68 -10.94
C GLU A 225 18.77 -3.31 -10.55
N LEU A 226 17.75 -3.20 -11.42
CA LEU A 226 16.45 -3.81 -11.20
C LEU A 226 16.55 -5.33 -10.95
N PRO A 227 15.92 -5.86 -9.89
CA PRO A 227 15.71 -7.29 -9.74
C PRO A 227 14.88 -7.85 -10.90
N HIS A 228 15.18 -9.08 -11.33
CA HIS A 228 14.51 -9.71 -12.49
C HIS A 228 12.97 -9.70 -12.39
N ASN A 229 12.40 -9.94 -11.19
CA ASN A 229 10.94 -9.90 -10.99
C ASN A 229 10.34 -8.52 -11.26
N HIS A 230 11.02 -7.45 -10.84
CA HIS A 230 10.57 -6.08 -11.05
C HIS A 230 10.76 -5.63 -12.49
N LEU A 231 11.83 -6.07 -13.16
CA LEU A 231 12.00 -5.87 -14.60
C LEU A 231 10.86 -6.53 -15.38
N ILE A 232 10.55 -7.79 -15.09
CA ILE A 232 9.45 -8.53 -15.73
C ILE A 232 8.13 -7.81 -15.48
N TYR A 233 7.86 -7.39 -14.24
CA TYR A 233 6.65 -6.66 -13.89
C TYR A 233 6.49 -5.36 -14.70
N LEU A 234 7.55 -4.54 -14.78
CA LEU A 234 7.56 -3.30 -15.55
C LEU A 234 7.37 -3.57 -17.05
N LEU A 235 8.16 -4.48 -17.62
CA LEU A 235 8.15 -4.75 -19.06
C LEU A 235 6.94 -5.57 -19.52
N SER A 236 6.25 -6.30 -18.65
CA SER A 236 4.99 -6.97 -19.02
C SER A 236 3.81 -6.01 -19.12
N SER A 237 3.91 -4.81 -18.53
CA SER A 237 2.80 -3.85 -18.47
C SER A 237 2.41 -3.27 -19.83
N ASN A 238 1.12 -3.32 -20.18
CA ASN A 238 0.58 -2.65 -21.37
C ASN A 238 0.69 -1.11 -21.32
N SER A 239 0.87 -0.55 -20.12
CA SER A 239 0.82 0.90 -19.90
C SER A 239 2.12 1.62 -20.25
N ILE A 240 3.25 0.91 -20.39
CA ILE A 240 4.52 1.56 -20.75
C ILE A 240 4.44 2.17 -22.15
N ALA A 241 5.10 3.31 -22.33
CA ALA A 241 5.04 4.07 -23.57
C ALA A 241 6.38 4.06 -24.30
N LEU A 242 6.42 3.58 -25.54
CA LEU A 242 7.64 3.34 -26.32
C LEU A 242 7.53 3.90 -27.74
N ASN A 243 8.67 4.09 -28.41
CA ASN A 243 8.69 4.42 -29.85
C ASN A 243 8.43 3.19 -30.72
N THR A 244 8.83 1.99 -30.26
CA THR A 244 8.67 0.71 -30.98
C THR A 244 8.87 -0.47 -30.02
N GLU A 245 8.24 -1.62 -30.28
CA GLU A 245 8.42 -2.81 -29.45
C GLU A 245 9.88 -3.32 -29.47
N CYS A 246 10.65 -2.99 -30.51
CA CYS A 246 12.08 -3.27 -30.57
C CYS A 246 12.84 -2.71 -29.35
N GLU A 247 12.38 -1.59 -28.76
CA GLU A 247 12.98 -1.01 -27.56
C GLU A 247 12.84 -1.93 -26.34
N VAL A 248 11.77 -2.74 -26.23
CA VAL A 248 11.65 -3.73 -25.14
C VAL A 248 12.75 -4.78 -25.22
N LEU A 249 12.97 -5.33 -26.41
CA LEU A 249 14.06 -6.28 -26.66
C LEU A 249 15.41 -5.66 -26.30
N TYR A 250 15.65 -4.40 -26.69
CA TYR A 250 16.90 -3.73 -26.39
C TYR A 250 17.07 -3.37 -24.92
N MET A 251 16.01 -2.98 -24.22
CA MET A 251 16.02 -2.79 -22.77
C MET A 251 16.38 -4.09 -22.05
N VAL A 252 15.79 -5.22 -22.47
CA VAL A 252 16.12 -6.56 -21.95
C VAL A 252 17.58 -6.89 -22.18
N VAL A 253 18.08 -6.73 -23.40
CA VAL A 253 19.48 -7.03 -23.74
C VAL A 253 20.43 -6.12 -22.98
N ARG A 254 20.11 -4.82 -22.84
CA ARG A 254 20.88 -3.87 -22.04
C ARG A 254 20.96 -4.31 -20.58
N TRP A 255 19.84 -4.72 -19.99
CA TRP A 255 19.81 -5.25 -18.62
C TRP A 255 20.60 -6.55 -18.49
N MET A 256 20.44 -7.50 -19.40
CA MET A 256 21.18 -8.77 -19.37
C MET A 256 22.69 -8.53 -19.51
N SER A 257 23.09 -7.59 -20.37
CA SER A 257 24.51 -7.27 -20.62
C SER A 257 25.26 -6.79 -19.39
N HIS A 258 24.56 -6.24 -18.39
CA HIS A 258 25.18 -5.77 -17.15
C HIS A 258 25.69 -6.93 -16.25
N ASP A 259 25.07 -8.11 -16.31
CA ASP A 259 25.54 -9.31 -15.60
C ASP A 259 25.04 -10.58 -16.33
N TRP A 260 25.60 -10.82 -17.52
CA TRP A 260 25.18 -11.93 -18.37
C TRP A 260 25.34 -13.29 -17.68
N SER A 261 26.43 -13.44 -16.90
CA SER A 261 26.76 -14.66 -16.17
C SER A 261 25.64 -15.16 -15.28
N THR A 262 24.97 -14.29 -14.53
CA THR A 262 23.86 -14.70 -13.66
C THR A 262 22.51 -14.57 -14.35
N ARG A 263 22.35 -13.57 -15.24
CA ARG A 263 21.04 -13.17 -15.78
C ARG A 263 20.54 -14.05 -16.92
N HIS A 264 21.42 -14.76 -17.63
CA HIS A 264 21.01 -15.67 -18.70
C HIS A 264 19.99 -16.73 -18.23
N ALA A 265 20.03 -17.13 -16.96
CA ALA A 265 19.08 -18.08 -16.36
C ALA A 265 17.62 -17.57 -16.37
N TYR A 266 17.40 -16.26 -16.48
CA TYR A 266 16.07 -15.65 -16.52
C TYR A 266 15.55 -15.38 -17.93
N ALA A 267 16.34 -15.71 -18.97
CA ALA A 267 15.99 -15.39 -20.36
C ALA A 267 14.60 -15.91 -20.77
N LEU A 268 14.24 -17.12 -20.33
CA LEU A 268 12.92 -17.72 -20.58
C LEU A 268 11.75 -16.92 -20.01
N LYS A 269 11.92 -16.32 -18.83
CA LYS A 269 10.85 -15.53 -18.22
C LYS A 269 10.78 -14.13 -18.82
N ILE A 270 11.94 -13.58 -19.17
CA ILE A 270 12.04 -12.22 -19.69
C ILE A 270 11.61 -12.15 -21.15
N VAL A 271 11.82 -13.20 -21.96
CA VAL A 271 11.38 -13.22 -23.36
C VAL A 271 9.85 -13.09 -23.49
N GLU A 272 9.08 -13.58 -22.52
CA GLU A 272 7.62 -13.41 -22.49
C GLU A 272 7.18 -11.94 -22.36
N CYS A 273 8.07 -11.05 -21.92
CA CYS A 273 7.81 -9.62 -21.89
C CYS A 273 7.89 -8.97 -23.29
N ILE A 274 8.49 -9.65 -24.27
CA ILE A 274 8.78 -9.12 -25.60
C ILE A 274 7.67 -9.55 -26.58
N ARG A 275 6.93 -8.58 -27.14
CA ARG A 275 5.83 -8.86 -28.05
C ARG A 275 6.33 -8.92 -29.49
N PHE A 276 6.95 -10.03 -29.88
CA PHE A 276 7.47 -10.20 -31.25
C PHE A 276 6.41 -9.98 -32.35
N ASN A 277 5.14 -10.31 -32.09
CA ASN A 277 4.02 -10.03 -33.00
C ASN A 277 3.78 -8.52 -33.25
N CYS A 278 4.24 -7.65 -32.35
CA CYS A 278 4.15 -6.20 -32.46
C CYS A 278 5.43 -5.57 -33.03
N MET A 279 6.44 -6.38 -33.40
CA MET A 279 7.64 -5.89 -34.07
C MET A 279 7.46 -5.90 -35.60
N PRO A 280 8.12 -4.98 -36.33
CA PRO A 280 8.11 -5.02 -37.78
C PRO A 280 8.71 -6.33 -38.32
N LEU A 281 8.02 -6.97 -39.27
CA LEU A 281 8.49 -8.21 -39.90
C LEU A 281 9.89 -8.06 -40.52
N TRP A 282 10.16 -6.93 -41.19
CA TRP A 282 11.45 -6.64 -41.79
C TRP A 282 12.58 -6.65 -40.74
N TYR A 283 12.32 -6.10 -39.54
CA TYR A 283 13.30 -6.06 -38.45
C TYR A 283 13.65 -7.47 -37.98
N MET A 284 12.64 -8.33 -37.81
CA MET A 284 12.84 -9.71 -37.39
C MET A 284 13.65 -10.54 -38.40
N LEU A 285 13.48 -10.29 -39.70
CA LEU A 285 14.28 -10.94 -40.74
C LEU A 285 15.70 -10.37 -40.81
N PHE A 286 15.84 -9.06 -40.61
CA PHE A 286 17.10 -8.33 -40.67
C PHE A 286 18.05 -8.68 -39.51
N VAL A 287 17.55 -8.63 -38.27
CA VAL A 287 18.39 -8.77 -37.05
C VAL A 287 19.10 -10.12 -36.96
N ARG A 288 18.59 -11.16 -37.63
CA ARG A 288 19.22 -12.49 -37.71
C ARG A 288 20.42 -12.55 -38.65
N ARG A 289 20.52 -11.61 -39.60
CA ARG A 289 21.51 -11.66 -40.68
C ARG A 289 22.61 -10.62 -40.52
N GLU A 290 22.24 -9.42 -40.09
CA GLU A 290 23.09 -8.24 -40.23
C GLU A 290 23.39 -7.53 -38.89
N GLU A 291 22.81 -7.98 -37.77
CA GLU A 291 23.14 -7.42 -36.47
C GLU A 291 24.56 -7.80 -36.04
N THR A 292 25.25 -6.86 -35.40
CA THR A 292 26.67 -7.01 -35.01
C THR A 292 26.86 -7.12 -33.52
N HIS A 293 25.88 -6.71 -32.70
CA HIS A 293 25.99 -6.75 -31.25
C HIS A 293 25.98 -8.19 -30.71
N GLU A 294 27.12 -8.66 -30.20
CA GLU A 294 27.34 -10.05 -29.79
C GLU A 294 26.30 -10.58 -28.79
N LEU A 295 26.00 -9.82 -27.73
CA LEU A 295 25.06 -10.27 -26.69
C LEU A 295 23.61 -10.27 -27.17
N LEU A 296 23.27 -9.42 -28.14
CA LEU A 296 21.95 -9.43 -28.77
C LEU A 296 21.80 -10.70 -29.61
N LEU A 297 22.82 -11.03 -30.42
CA LEU A 297 22.86 -12.28 -31.18
C LEU A 297 22.81 -13.50 -30.27
N GLN A 298 23.58 -13.50 -29.18
CA GLN A 298 23.57 -14.58 -28.20
C GLN A 298 22.18 -14.77 -27.58
N PHE A 299 21.49 -13.68 -27.23
CA PHE A 299 20.13 -13.72 -26.71
C PHE A 299 19.13 -14.27 -27.74
N LEU A 300 19.20 -13.78 -28.98
CA LEU A 300 18.31 -14.22 -30.06
C LEU A 300 18.54 -15.67 -30.48
N ASN A 301 19.76 -16.19 -30.31
CA ASN A 301 20.12 -17.57 -30.62
C ASN A 301 19.70 -18.58 -29.53
N LEU A 302 19.20 -18.12 -28.38
CA LEU A 302 18.56 -19.02 -27.41
C LEU A 302 17.35 -19.69 -28.06
N ASN A 303 17.23 -21.01 -27.91
CA ASN A 303 16.24 -21.82 -28.62
C ASN A 303 14.82 -21.29 -28.43
N GLU A 304 14.50 -20.84 -27.23
CA GLU A 304 13.17 -20.38 -26.84
C GLU A 304 12.87 -18.98 -27.40
N VAL A 305 13.88 -18.11 -27.44
CA VAL A 305 13.77 -16.77 -28.06
C VAL A 305 13.61 -16.92 -29.57
N ASN A 306 14.44 -17.75 -30.20
CA ASN A 306 14.34 -18.05 -31.62
C ASN A 306 12.99 -18.69 -31.98
N GLY A 307 12.49 -19.59 -31.14
CA GLY A 307 11.17 -20.21 -31.26
C GLY A 307 10.06 -19.17 -31.30
N LYS A 308 9.97 -18.30 -30.28
CA LYS A 308 8.98 -17.21 -30.18
C LYS A 308 9.04 -16.26 -31.38
N MET A 309 10.24 -15.90 -31.80
CA MET A 309 10.44 -15.02 -32.94
C MET A 309 10.02 -15.69 -34.26
N THR A 310 10.30 -16.98 -34.45
CA THR A 310 9.90 -17.74 -35.64
C THR A 310 8.37 -17.94 -35.69
N GLU A 311 7.77 -18.20 -34.53
CA GLU A 311 6.31 -18.25 -34.37
C GLU A 311 5.68 -16.91 -34.78
N ALA A 312 6.21 -15.79 -34.29
CA ALA A 312 5.72 -14.47 -34.66
C ALA A 312 5.84 -14.17 -36.16
N ILE A 313 6.99 -14.50 -36.77
CA ILE A 313 7.17 -14.39 -38.24
C ILE A 313 6.11 -15.21 -38.99
N THR A 314 5.85 -16.44 -38.54
CA THR A 314 4.86 -17.33 -39.16
C THR A 314 3.45 -16.76 -39.02
N ASN A 315 3.10 -16.23 -37.84
CA ASN A 315 1.80 -15.62 -37.59
C ASN A 315 1.56 -14.37 -38.44
N ILE A 316 2.54 -13.46 -38.50
CA ILE A 316 2.45 -12.24 -39.32
C ILE A 316 2.34 -12.60 -40.80
N THR A 317 3.22 -13.48 -41.31
CA THR A 317 3.20 -13.86 -42.73
C THR A 317 1.90 -14.57 -43.11
N SER A 318 1.38 -15.47 -42.27
CA SER A 318 0.08 -16.13 -42.50
C SER A 318 -1.06 -15.11 -42.54
N SER A 319 -1.10 -14.14 -41.61
CA SER A 319 -2.08 -13.07 -41.62
C SER A 319 -2.02 -12.24 -42.91
N MET A 320 -0.82 -11.91 -43.40
CA MET A 320 -0.65 -11.17 -44.65
C MET A 320 -1.18 -11.94 -45.87
N TYR A 321 -0.98 -13.26 -45.92
CA TYR A 321 -1.53 -14.09 -47.00
C TYR A 321 -3.05 -14.21 -46.91
N ASP A 322 -3.59 -14.40 -45.69
CA ASP A 322 -5.03 -14.47 -45.46
C ASP A 322 -5.73 -13.16 -45.90
N ASP A 323 -5.17 -12.00 -45.55
CA ASP A 323 -5.72 -10.69 -45.94
C ASP A 323 -5.69 -10.50 -47.47
N GLN A 324 -4.64 -10.99 -48.15
CA GLN A 324 -4.53 -10.94 -49.61
C GLN A 324 -5.53 -11.85 -50.33
N ILE A 325 -5.85 -13.02 -49.76
CA ILE A 325 -6.69 -14.04 -50.40
C ILE A 325 -8.18 -13.81 -50.12
N PHE A 326 -8.52 -13.50 -48.88
CA PHE A 326 -9.92 -13.48 -48.42
C PHE A 326 -10.53 -12.09 -48.38
N GLY A 327 -9.73 -11.03 -48.57
CA GLY A 327 -10.20 -9.64 -48.49
C GLY A 327 -10.86 -9.31 -47.15
N THR A 328 -10.60 -10.12 -46.14
CA THR A 328 -11.08 -9.92 -44.79
C THR A 328 -10.27 -8.79 -44.20
N ASN A 329 -10.93 -7.69 -43.82
CA ASN A 329 -10.40 -6.81 -42.77
C ASN A 329 -10.40 -7.65 -41.50
N SER A 330 -9.41 -8.52 -41.32
CA SER A 330 -9.30 -9.50 -40.25
C SER A 330 -9.05 -8.77 -38.93
N THR A 331 -10.06 -8.06 -38.41
CA THR A 331 -9.99 -7.37 -37.12
C THR A 331 -10.02 -8.34 -35.94
N HIS A 332 -10.06 -9.67 -36.12
CA HIS A 332 -10.23 -10.60 -35.01
C HIS A 332 -9.52 -11.94 -35.19
N LYS A 333 -8.25 -11.99 -34.77
CA LYS A 333 -7.68 -13.08 -33.97
C LYS A 333 -6.74 -12.42 -32.98
N ASP A 334 -7.19 -12.28 -31.72
CA ASP A 334 -6.44 -11.71 -30.58
C ASP A 334 -5.42 -10.66 -31.00
N THR A 335 -5.87 -9.43 -31.29
CA THR A 335 -4.92 -8.32 -31.50
C THR A 335 -3.99 -8.30 -30.30
N PRO A 336 -2.69 -8.60 -30.49
CA PRO A 336 -1.76 -8.73 -29.38
C PRO A 336 -1.86 -7.43 -28.58
N HIS A 337 -2.09 -7.51 -27.26
CA HIS A 337 -2.29 -6.32 -26.44
C HIS A 337 -1.18 -5.32 -26.76
N GLU A 338 -1.52 -4.22 -27.42
CA GLU A 338 -0.53 -3.25 -27.85
C GLU A 338 -0.12 -2.39 -26.66
N ARG A 339 1.11 -1.87 -26.70
CA ARG A 339 1.56 -0.88 -25.73
C ARG A 339 1.12 0.51 -26.13
N ASN A 340 1.36 1.46 -25.25
CA ASN A 340 1.22 2.86 -25.61
C ASN A 340 2.38 3.26 -26.54
N TRP A 341 2.07 3.93 -27.64
CA TRP A 341 3.09 4.42 -28.57
C TRP A 341 3.31 5.90 -28.39
N ILE A 342 4.57 6.28 -28.34
CA ILE A 342 5.00 7.67 -28.29
C ILE A 342 5.93 8.00 -29.43
N HIS A 343 6.04 9.30 -29.70
CA HIS A 343 7.05 9.87 -30.57
C HIS A 343 7.92 10.83 -29.77
N ASP A 344 9.22 10.51 -29.71
CA ASP A 344 10.26 11.46 -29.35
C ASP A 344 10.96 11.96 -30.62
N GLN A 345 11.02 13.28 -30.78
CA GLN A 345 11.75 13.93 -31.88
C GLN A 345 13.26 13.68 -31.83
N SER A 346 13.80 13.29 -30.69
CA SER A 346 15.22 12.96 -30.50
C SER A 346 15.55 11.52 -30.88
N CYS A 347 14.54 10.69 -31.19
CA CYS A 347 14.70 9.30 -31.58
C CYS A 347 14.93 9.21 -33.10
N ASP A 348 16.15 8.89 -33.51
CA ASP A 348 16.58 8.92 -34.92
C ASP A 348 16.01 7.78 -35.78
N TYR A 349 15.51 6.73 -35.15
CA TYR A 349 15.01 5.53 -35.84
C TYR A 349 13.48 5.41 -35.82
N HIS A 350 12.77 6.34 -35.17
CA HIS A 350 11.32 6.36 -35.24
C HIS A 350 10.87 6.98 -36.57
N HIS A 351 10.15 6.22 -37.39
CA HIS A 351 9.60 6.70 -38.66
C HIS A 351 8.19 6.16 -38.89
N LEU A 352 7.35 6.94 -39.57
CA LEU A 352 6.01 6.48 -39.96
C LEU A 352 6.10 5.46 -41.11
N ILE A 353 5.10 4.59 -41.20
CA ILE A 353 4.97 3.59 -42.25
C ILE A 353 5.03 4.30 -43.62
N GLY A 354 6.00 3.92 -44.45
CA GLY A 354 6.21 4.51 -45.78
C GLY A 354 7.15 5.72 -45.85
N CYS A 355 7.85 6.14 -44.77
CA CYS A 355 8.95 7.12 -44.88
C CYS A 355 10.09 6.51 -45.71
N PRO A 356 10.55 7.15 -46.81
CA PRO A 356 11.68 6.67 -47.61
C PRO A 356 13.01 6.71 -46.85
N ASN A 357 13.05 7.46 -45.75
CA ASN A 357 14.20 7.56 -44.84
C ASN A 357 14.05 6.64 -43.61
N SER A 358 13.15 5.64 -43.62
CA SER A 358 13.05 4.69 -42.50
C SER A 358 14.40 4.00 -42.29
N ARG A 359 15.08 4.34 -41.20
CA ARG A 359 16.39 3.76 -40.86
C ARG A 359 16.25 2.38 -40.26
N GLU A 360 17.31 1.59 -40.40
CA GLU A 360 17.47 0.34 -39.68
C GLU A 360 17.50 0.60 -38.16
N ILE A 361 16.68 -0.14 -37.42
CA ILE A 361 16.64 -0.08 -35.97
C ILE A 361 17.70 -1.07 -35.46
N ARG A 362 18.94 -0.62 -35.24
CA ARG A 362 20.05 -1.43 -34.68
C ARG A 362 20.21 -1.18 -33.18
N TYR A 363 20.86 -2.10 -32.47
CA TYR A 363 21.15 -1.92 -31.05
C TYR A 363 22.01 -0.68 -30.75
N GLU A 364 22.99 -0.38 -31.61
CA GLU A 364 23.84 0.81 -31.48
C GLU A 364 23.04 2.13 -31.54
N HIS A 365 22.01 2.19 -32.40
CA HIS A 365 21.13 3.35 -32.50
C HIS A 365 20.30 3.54 -31.23
N PHE A 366 19.86 2.43 -30.61
CA PHE A 366 19.19 2.47 -29.31
C PHE A 366 20.13 2.96 -28.21
N GLN A 367 21.39 2.49 -28.17
CA GLN A 367 22.38 2.99 -27.22
C GLN A 367 22.66 4.49 -27.39
N ALA A 368 22.81 4.94 -28.63
CA ALA A 368 22.98 6.36 -28.95
C ALA A 368 21.77 7.19 -28.52
N TYR A 369 20.55 6.65 -28.67
CA TYR A 369 19.33 7.29 -28.19
C TYR A 369 19.28 7.37 -26.66
N MET A 370 19.61 6.28 -25.93
CA MET A 370 19.71 6.30 -24.47
C MET A 370 20.73 7.35 -23.99
N TRP A 371 21.88 7.43 -24.65
CA TRP A 371 22.89 8.45 -24.38
C TRP A 371 22.37 9.88 -24.62
N LYS A 372 21.64 10.11 -25.72
CA LYS A 372 20.98 11.41 -25.98
C LYS A 372 19.97 11.76 -24.88
N LEU A 373 19.14 10.81 -24.44
CA LEU A 373 18.16 11.04 -23.37
C LEU A 373 18.82 11.49 -22.06
N GLN A 374 19.99 10.93 -21.72
CA GLN A 374 20.74 11.35 -20.52
C GLN A 374 21.23 12.81 -20.57
N GLN A 375 21.39 13.38 -21.76
CA GLN A 375 21.85 14.76 -21.94
C GLN A 375 20.71 15.79 -22.01
N LYS A 376 19.46 15.31 -22.11
CA LYS A 376 18.30 16.19 -22.23
C LYS A 376 17.91 16.80 -20.88
N PRO A 377 17.15 17.92 -20.88
CA PRO A 377 16.59 18.48 -19.66
C PRO A 377 15.70 17.47 -18.92
N VAL A 378 15.60 17.62 -17.59
CA VAL A 378 14.84 16.70 -16.72
C VAL A 378 13.38 16.51 -17.13
N ASP A 379 12.76 17.52 -17.76
CA ASP A 379 11.36 17.49 -18.18
C ASP A 379 11.16 17.01 -19.62
N HIS A 380 12.21 16.57 -20.33
CA HIS A 380 12.14 16.20 -21.75
C HIS A 380 11.08 15.14 -22.05
N TRP A 381 10.88 14.18 -21.15
CA TRP A 381 9.88 13.12 -21.28
C TRP A 381 8.43 13.64 -21.38
N THR A 382 8.16 14.85 -20.88
CA THR A 382 6.83 15.49 -21.01
C THR A 382 6.52 15.89 -22.45
N THR A 383 7.54 16.03 -23.30
CA THR A 383 7.39 16.39 -24.71
C THR A 383 6.98 15.21 -25.60
N PHE A 384 7.00 13.98 -25.07
CA PHE A 384 6.64 12.77 -25.80
C PHE A 384 5.16 12.78 -26.19
N LYS A 385 4.92 12.79 -27.51
CA LYS A 385 3.57 12.81 -28.08
C LYS A 385 3.03 11.41 -28.22
N SER A 386 1.78 11.19 -27.81
CA SER A 386 1.11 9.90 -28.06
C SER A 386 0.86 9.74 -29.56
N VAL A 387 1.08 8.54 -30.09
CA VAL A 387 0.86 8.20 -31.50
C VAL A 387 -0.09 7.01 -31.59
N GLU A 388 -1.01 7.06 -32.55
CA GLU A 388 -1.83 5.89 -32.92
C GLU A 388 -1.11 5.08 -34.00
N LEU A 389 -1.08 3.76 -33.84
CA LEU A 389 -0.58 2.84 -34.87
C LEU A 389 -1.36 3.03 -36.17
N ASN A 390 -0.66 2.90 -37.31
CA ASN A 390 -1.21 3.06 -38.66
C ASN A 390 -1.56 4.49 -39.10
N THR A 391 -0.99 5.51 -38.45
CA THR A 391 -1.05 6.88 -38.98
C THR A 391 -0.24 7.00 -40.27
N VAL A 392 -0.93 6.90 -41.41
CA VAL A 392 -0.37 7.17 -42.74
C VAL A 392 -0.32 8.68 -42.95
N GLY A 393 0.89 9.25 -43.02
CA GLY A 393 1.09 10.69 -43.20
C GLY A 393 2.54 11.04 -43.50
N PRO A 394 2.84 12.31 -43.90
CA PRO A 394 4.21 12.74 -44.14
C PRO A 394 4.99 12.63 -42.82
N CYS A 395 5.93 11.68 -42.79
CA CYS A 395 6.80 11.49 -41.64
C CYS A 395 7.57 12.78 -41.36
N HIS A 396 7.82 13.07 -40.09
CA HIS A 396 8.59 14.23 -39.65
C HIS A 396 9.99 14.31 -40.29
N CYS A 397 10.50 13.17 -40.80
CA CYS A 397 11.69 13.06 -41.64
C CYS A 397 11.63 13.90 -42.93
N MET A 398 10.44 14.34 -43.36
CA MET A 398 10.18 15.05 -44.62
C MET A 398 9.76 16.52 -44.44
N ARG A 399 9.86 17.08 -43.22
CA ARG A 399 9.49 18.47 -42.92
C ARG A 399 10.69 19.37 -42.76
#